data_AF-A0A7J6UY47-F1
#
_entry.id   AF-A0A7J6UY47-F1
#
_cell.length_a   1.000
_cell.length_b   1.000
_cell.length_c   1.000
_cell.angle_alpha   90.00
_cell.angle_beta   90.00
_cell.angle_gamma   90.00
#
_symmetry.space_group_name_H-M   'P 1'
#
loop_
_entity.id
_entity.type
_entity.pdbx_description
1 polymer ?
#
loop_
_entity_poly.entity_id
_entity_poly.type
_entity_poly.pdbx_seq_one_letter_code
_entity_poly.pdbx_strand_id
1 'polypeptide(L)'
;GNFIHVNTVTTVLRCLSQAPRLPSLDWGAIIRRCMRYEDQVLNKIPLDCAFRKGTLREECVMFAFAHSNRVNQLLHFLDELSDVSRFRTLELNLQTSLLYHLAKFMKIFSASRLEKLFDDMADYFSSSSSSYQVYNSDIKSLLRVSFWKGLHKCLEEASTESLEYVTNIEKCMYLLFTTLPALHSDARSKTFHANSAKEWSETIECIGKAPHNWLRDLLEIPEMGIVQGGSQFHEVVKRIQARVRLVMIGSIPLTDLGKLRTSILHIKSDGIWDVLVDVVSVLQEAEGSVKRQWLMDAVEICFITNYPSTVWA
;
A
#
# COMPACT_ATOMS: atom_id res chain seq x y z
N GLY A 1 -28.71 -34.62 -6.69
CA GLY A 1 -28.89 -33.37 -5.92
C GLY A 1 -28.40 -32.23 -6.78
N ASN A 2 -29.24 -31.20 -7.01
CA ASN A 2 -28.85 -30.05 -7.82
C ASN A 2 -27.68 -29.32 -7.17
N PHE A 3 -26.55 -29.27 -7.87
CA PHE A 3 -25.46 -28.37 -7.49
C PHE A 3 -25.97 -26.94 -7.65
N ILE A 4 -26.22 -26.25 -6.53
CA ILE A 4 -26.44 -24.81 -6.58
C ILE A 4 -25.14 -24.21 -7.10
N HIS A 5 -25.20 -23.58 -8.27
CA HIS A 5 -24.02 -22.99 -8.89
C HIS A 5 -23.44 -21.94 -7.94
N VAL A 6 -22.12 -21.92 -7.76
CA VAL A 6 -21.45 -20.96 -6.85
C VAL A 6 -21.85 -19.52 -7.18
N ASN A 7 -21.97 -19.19 -8.48
CA ASN A 7 -22.46 -17.90 -8.98
C ASN A 7 -23.85 -17.51 -8.45
N THR A 8 -24.75 -18.47 -8.21
CA THR A 8 -26.07 -18.19 -7.63
C THR A 8 -25.91 -17.76 -6.19
N VAL A 9 -25.07 -18.45 -5.40
CA VAL A 9 -24.79 -18.08 -4.01
C VAL A 9 -24.11 -16.72 -3.94
N THR A 10 -23.12 -16.47 -4.80
CA THR A 10 -22.44 -15.17 -4.95
C THR A 10 -23.45 -14.05 -5.23
N THR A 11 -24.35 -14.25 -6.19
CA THR A 11 -25.39 -13.26 -6.54
C THR A 11 -26.35 -13.01 -5.38
N VAL A 12 -26.78 -14.07 -4.69
CA VAL A 12 -27.66 -13.94 -3.51
C VAL A 12 -26.97 -13.15 -2.40
N LEU A 13 -25.70 -13.43 -2.10
CA LEU A 13 -24.96 -12.66 -1.10
C LEU A 13 -24.84 -11.19 -1.49
N ARG A 14 -24.56 -10.86 -2.76
CA ARG A 14 -24.54 -9.47 -3.24
C ARG A 14 -25.88 -8.76 -3.01
N CYS A 15 -26.98 -9.40 -3.36
CA CYS A 15 -28.32 -8.85 -3.13
C CYS A 15 -28.59 -8.63 -1.63
N LEU A 16 -28.24 -9.60 -0.79
CA LEU A 16 -28.44 -9.50 0.65
C LEU A 16 -27.53 -8.45 1.30
N SER A 17 -26.32 -8.22 0.79
CA SER A 17 -25.42 -7.14 1.24
C SER A 17 -26.05 -5.76 1.07
N GLN A 18 -26.93 -5.59 0.07
CA GLN A 18 -27.65 -4.34 -0.18
C GLN A 18 -28.99 -4.27 0.56
N ALA A 19 -29.46 -5.37 1.14
CA ALA A 19 -30.74 -5.41 1.84
C ALA A 19 -30.66 -4.57 3.13
N PRO A 20 -31.71 -3.79 3.46
CA PRO A 20 -31.70 -2.97 4.67
C PRO A 20 -31.78 -3.80 5.95
N ARG A 21 -32.28 -5.04 5.88
CA ARG A 21 -32.43 -5.97 7.01
C ARG A 21 -32.21 -7.40 6.54
N LEU A 22 -31.71 -8.23 7.44
CA LEU A 22 -31.55 -9.66 7.21
C LEU A 22 -32.64 -10.47 7.94
N PRO A 23 -33.08 -11.61 7.38
CA PRO A 23 -33.91 -12.55 8.12
C PRO A 23 -33.17 -13.10 9.35
N SER A 24 -33.93 -13.50 10.37
CA SER A 24 -33.42 -14.06 11.62
C SER A 24 -32.87 -15.47 11.40
N LEU A 25 -31.60 -15.57 11.02
CA LEU A 25 -30.86 -16.81 10.78
C LEU A 25 -29.51 -16.76 11.50
N ASP A 26 -28.89 -17.92 11.68
CA ASP A 26 -27.49 -18.00 12.11
C ASP A 26 -26.56 -17.67 10.94
N TRP A 27 -26.37 -16.37 10.71
CA TRP A 27 -25.53 -15.85 9.64
C TRP A 27 -24.07 -16.22 9.82
N GLY A 28 -23.59 -16.38 11.06
CA GLY A 28 -22.24 -16.88 11.31
C GLY A 28 -22.04 -18.29 10.76
N ALA A 29 -22.97 -19.20 11.04
CA ALA A 29 -22.91 -20.57 10.52
C ALA A 29 -23.09 -20.63 9.00
N ILE A 30 -24.01 -19.84 8.44
CA ILE A 30 -24.26 -19.78 6.99
C ILE A 30 -23.01 -19.30 6.26
N ILE A 31 -22.43 -18.17 6.68
CA ILE A 31 -21.26 -17.61 6.02
C ILE A 31 -20.04 -18.53 6.14
N ARG A 32 -19.78 -19.12 7.31
CA ARG A 32 -18.72 -20.13 7.44
C ARG A 32 -18.94 -21.35 6.55
N ARG A 33 -20.20 -21.75 6.31
CA ARG A 33 -20.53 -22.82 5.35
C ARG A 33 -20.26 -22.38 3.92
N CYS A 34 -20.66 -21.16 3.52
CA CYS A 34 -20.36 -20.59 2.20
C CYS A 34 -18.84 -20.52 1.95
N MET A 35 -18.06 -20.08 2.95
CA MET A 35 -16.60 -20.06 2.89
C MET A 35 -16.01 -21.46 2.61
N ARG A 36 -16.56 -22.53 3.20
CA ARG A 36 -16.12 -23.91 2.94
C ARG A 36 -16.65 -24.50 1.63
N TYR A 37 -17.80 -24.02 1.16
CA TYR A 37 -18.49 -24.56 0.01
C TYR A 37 -17.69 -24.38 -1.29
N GLU A 38 -17.04 -23.23 -1.47
CA GLU A 38 -16.25 -22.94 -2.66
C GLU A 38 -15.15 -23.99 -2.90
N ASP A 39 -14.40 -24.37 -1.86
CA ASP A 39 -13.37 -25.42 -1.93
C ASP A 39 -13.96 -26.80 -2.24
N GLN A 40 -15.14 -27.11 -1.71
CA GLN A 40 -15.79 -28.41 -1.91
C GLN A 40 -16.34 -28.59 -3.33
N VAL A 41 -16.69 -27.49 -3.99
CA VAL A 41 -17.26 -27.48 -5.33
C VAL A 41 -16.18 -27.39 -6.41
N LEU A 42 -15.12 -26.62 -6.18
CA LEU A 42 -13.97 -26.52 -7.09
C LEU A 42 -13.31 -27.89 -7.37
N ASN A 43 -13.31 -28.79 -6.39
CA ASN A 43 -12.79 -30.15 -6.57
C ASN A 43 -13.69 -31.06 -7.43
N LYS A 44 -14.86 -30.59 -7.87
CA LYS A 44 -15.90 -31.40 -8.55
C LYS A 44 -16.38 -30.84 -9.89
N ILE A 45 -15.95 -29.63 -10.30
CA ILE A 45 -16.36 -29.00 -11.55
C ILE A 45 -15.23 -29.14 -12.60
N PRO A 46 -15.53 -29.52 -13.86
CA PRO A 46 -14.54 -29.50 -14.95
C PRO A 46 -14.03 -28.07 -15.22
N LEU A 47 -12.74 -27.92 -15.51
CA LEU A 47 -11.99 -26.66 -15.71
C LEU A 47 -12.54 -25.68 -16.77
N ASP A 48 -13.64 -25.99 -17.46
CA ASP A 48 -14.17 -25.22 -18.60
C ASP A 48 -15.17 -24.10 -18.24
N CYS A 49 -15.55 -23.94 -16.98
CA CYS A 49 -16.27 -22.75 -16.54
C CYS A 49 -15.26 -21.71 -16.03
N ALA A 50 -15.35 -20.47 -16.53
CA ALA A 50 -14.52 -19.31 -16.15
C ALA A 50 -14.71 -18.86 -14.68
N PHE A 51 -14.65 -19.79 -13.75
CA PHE A 51 -14.83 -19.58 -12.33
C PHE A 51 -13.49 -19.16 -11.72
N ARG A 52 -13.37 -17.90 -11.32
CA ARG A 52 -12.21 -17.41 -10.59
C ARG A 52 -12.33 -17.84 -9.13
N LYS A 53 -11.46 -18.75 -8.69
CA LYS A 53 -11.34 -19.16 -7.28
C LYS A 53 -11.20 -17.94 -6.36
N GLY A 54 -11.97 -17.92 -5.28
CA GLY A 54 -12.00 -16.88 -4.24
C GLY A 54 -13.18 -15.91 -4.34
N THR A 55 -13.98 -15.98 -5.41
CA THR A 55 -15.07 -15.00 -5.64
C THR A 55 -16.18 -15.12 -4.59
N LEU A 56 -16.58 -16.34 -4.20
CA LEU A 56 -17.64 -16.50 -3.19
C LEU A 56 -17.16 -16.10 -1.81
N ARG A 57 -15.92 -16.43 -1.46
CA ARG A 57 -15.31 -16.06 -0.19
C ARG A 57 -15.15 -14.56 -0.03
N GLU A 58 -14.75 -13.84 -1.08
CA GLU A 58 -14.71 -12.37 -1.07
C GLU A 58 -16.11 -11.78 -0.83
N GLU A 59 -17.15 -12.31 -1.50
CA GLU A 59 -18.53 -11.85 -1.24
C GLU A 59 -19.00 -12.15 0.18
N CYS A 60 -18.56 -13.26 0.78
CA CYS A 60 -18.86 -13.56 2.18
C CYS A 60 -18.29 -12.50 3.13
N VAL A 61 -17.06 -12.05 2.87
CA VAL A 61 -16.41 -10.98 3.64
C VAL A 61 -17.13 -9.65 3.42
N MET A 62 -17.47 -9.31 2.16
CA MET A 62 -18.19 -8.08 1.84
C MET A 62 -19.59 -8.02 2.45
N PHE A 63 -20.28 -9.16 2.45
CA PHE A 63 -21.55 -9.33 3.15
C PHE A 63 -21.40 -9.14 4.66
N ALA A 64 -20.37 -9.74 5.26
CA ALA A 64 -20.11 -9.57 6.69
C ALA A 64 -19.86 -8.10 7.04
N PHE A 65 -19.08 -7.37 6.23
CA PHE A 65 -18.90 -5.93 6.42
C PHE A 65 -20.20 -5.15 6.39
N ALA A 66 -21.08 -5.43 5.42
CA ALA A 66 -22.34 -4.69 5.26
C ALA A 66 -23.28 -4.80 6.48
N HIS A 67 -23.21 -5.90 7.22
CA HIS A 67 -24.19 -6.23 8.29
C HIS A 67 -23.61 -6.37 9.69
N SER A 68 -22.29 -6.33 9.84
CA SER A 68 -21.57 -6.49 11.11
C SER A 68 -22.03 -5.53 12.22
N ASN A 69 -22.40 -4.30 11.89
CA ASN A 69 -22.92 -3.31 12.85
C ASN A 69 -24.27 -3.70 13.49
N ARG A 70 -24.98 -4.68 12.93
CA ARG A 70 -26.29 -5.13 13.39
C ARG A 70 -26.33 -6.62 13.76
N VAL A 71 -25.37 -7.39 13.27
CA VAL A 71 -25.32 -8.85 13.44
C VAL A 71 -23.99 -9.26 14.04
N ASN A 72 -23.97 -9.45 15.37
CA ASN A 72 -22.77 -9.79 16.13
C ASN A 72 -22.04 -11.04 15.63
N GLN A 73 -22.76 -12.03 15.09
CA GLN A 73 -22.15 -13.23 14.51
C GLN A 73 -21.23 -12.91 13.32
N LEU A 74 -21.57 -11.89 12.52
CA LEU A 74 -20.76 -11.43 11.39
C LEU A 74 -19.59 -10.58 11.87
N LEU A 75 -19.79 -9.80 12.94
CA LEU A 75 -18.70 -9.08 13.61
C LEU A 75 -17.63 -10.05 14.12
N HIS A 76 -18.03 -11.09 14.87
CA HIS A 76 -17.12 -12.11 15.38
C HIS A 76 -16.42 -12.88 14.24
N PHE A 77 -17.12 -13.11 13.13
CA PHE A 77 -16.50 -13.72 11.95
C PHE A 77 -15.41 -12.83 11.35
N LEU A 78 -15.63 -11.53 11.22
CA LEU A 78 -14.62 -10.59 10.76
C LEU A 78 -13.44 -10.48 11.72
N ASP A 79 -13.71 -10.45 13.03
CA ASP A 79 -12.68 -10.45 14.07
C ASP A 79 -11.78 -11.70 13.96
N GLU A 80 -12.39 -12.88 13.85
CA GLU A 80 -11.69 -14.16 13.62
C GLU A 80 -10.82 -14.13 12.36
N LEU A 81 -11.31 -13.58 11.24
CA LEU A 81 -10.54 -13.47 10.00
C LEU A 81 -9.37 -12.46 10.09
N SER A 82 -9.55 -11.41 10.87
CA SER A 82 -8.56 -10.34 11.06
C SER A 82 -7.52 -10.66 12.12
N ASP A 83 -7.73 -11.70 12.94
CA ASP A 83 -6.71 -12.20 13.86
C ASP A 83 -5.48 -12.67 13.08
N VAL A 84 -4.30 -12.25 13.53
CA VAL A 84 -3.04 -12.48 12.82
C VAL A 84 -2.77 -13.97 12.56
N SER A 85 -3.16 -14.85 13.48
CA SER A 85 -2.96 -16.30 13.32
C SER A 85 -3.83 -16.85 12.19
N ARG A 86 -5.08 -16.38 12.09
CA ARG A 86 -6.01 -16.78 11.05
C ARG A 86 -5.65 -16.14 9.72
N PHE A 87 -5.37 -14.85 9.70
CA PHE A 87 -5.00 -14.07 8.51
C PHE A 87 -3.86 -14.74 7.74
N ARG A 88 -2.81 -15.18 8.44
CA ARG A 88 -1.65 -15.91 7.87
C ARG A 88 -2.02 -17.18 7.09
N THR A 89 -3.15 -17.79 7.41
CA THR A 89 -3.62 -19.04 6.79
C THR A 89 -4.62 -18.82 5.66
N LEU A 90 -5.07 -17.58 5.44
CA LEU A 90 -6.02 -17.26 4.38
C LEU A 90 -5.36 -17.36 3.01
N GLU A 91 -6.17 -17.63 1.99
CA GLU A 91 -5.73 -17.53 0.60
C GLU A 91 -5.37 -16.08 0.24
N LEU A 92 -4.44 -15.92 -0.71
CA LEU A 92 -3.87 -14.62 -1.06
C LEU A 92 -4.95 -13.58 -1.43
N ASN A 93 -5.97 -13.97 -2.18
CA ASN A 93 -7.08 -13.10 -2.58
C ASN A 93 -7.80 -12.50 -1.35
N LEU A 94 -8.06 -13.33 -0.33
CA LEU A 94 -8.68 -12.87 0.91
C LEU A 94 -7.77 -11.97 1.73
N GLN A 95 -6.48 -12.31 1.84
CA GLN A 95 -5.50 -11.43 2.50
C GLN A 95 -5.49 -10.05 1.83
N THR A 96 -5.41 -10.01 0.49
CA THR A 96 -5.43 -8.74 -0.26
C THR A 96 -6.74 -7.99 -0.10
N SER A 97 -7.88 -8.70 -0.08
CA SER A 97 -9.20 -8.10 0.07
C SER A 97 -9.39 -7.46 1.45
N LEU A 98 -8.98 -8.16 2.52
CA LEU A 98 -9.04 -7.64 3.89
C LEU A 98 -8.15 -6.40 4.06
N LEU A 99 -6.92 -6.43 3.53
CA LEU A 99 -6.01 -5.29 3.55
C LEU A 99 -6.58 -4.09 2.77
N TYR A 100 -7.15 -4.33 1.59
CA TYR A 100 -7.76 -3.28 0.75
C TYR A 100 -9.00 -2.63 1.39
N HIS A 101 -9.71 -3.38 2.23
CA HIS A 101 -10.92 -2.95 2.92
C HIS A 101 -10.68 -2.54 4.38
N LEU A 102 -9.44 -2.22 4.75
CA LEU A 102 -9.07 -1.89 6.12
C LEU A 102 -9.94 -0.78 6.74
N ALA A 103 -10.26 0.26 5.97
CA ALA A 103 -11.14 1.36 6.40
C ALA A 103 -12.52 0.88 6.87
N LYS A 104 -13.06 -0.20 6.29
CA LYS A 104 -14.34 -0.76 6.75
C LYS A 104 -14.28 -1.27 8.19
N PHE A 105 -13.14 -1.79 8.64
CA PHE A 105 -12.97 -2.21 10.02
C PHE A 105 -13.07 -1.03 10.99
N MET A 106 -12.61 0.17 10.58
CA MET A 106 -12.68 1.37 11.42
C MET A 106 -14.10 1.74 11.82
N LYS A 107 -15.07 1.43 10.96
CA LYS A 107 -16.50 1.67 11.19
C LYS A 107 -17.18 0.65 12.11
N ILE A 108 -16.49 -0.43 12.45
CA ILE A 108 -17.08 -1.63 13.05
C ILE A 108 -16.38 -2.01 14.37
N PHE A 109 -15.06 -1.90 14.42
CA PHE A 109 -14.26 -2.29 15.58
C PHE A 109 -14.11 -1.16 16.58
N SER A 110 -13.92 -1.51 17.86
CA SER A 110 -13.53 -0.55 18.89
C SER A 110 -12.11 -0.02 18.64
N ALA A 111 -11.80 1.17 19.17
CA ALA A 111 -10.47 1.78 19.06
C ALA A 111 -9.34 0.83 19.52
N SER A 112 -9.50 0.18 20.67
CA SER A 112 -8.54 -0.79 21.19
C SER A 112 -8.32 -2.00 20.28
N ARG A 113 -9.37 -2.44 19.56
CA ARG A 113 -9.26 -3.56 18.63
C ARG A 113 -8.59 -3.13 17.33
N LEU A 114 -8.84 -1.90 16.87
CA LEU A 114 -8.19 -1.29 15.73
C LEU A 114 -6.69 -1.10 15.98
N GLU A 115 -6.31 -0.57 17.13
CA GLU A 115 -4.91 -0.47 17.55
C GLU A 115 -4.21 -1.83 17.45
N LYS A 116 -4.81 -2.86 18.05
CA LYS A 116 -4.30 -4.24 17.94
C LYS A 116 -4.24 -4.72 16.50
N LEU A 117 -5.24 -4.43 15.67
CA LEU A 117 -5.26 -4.83 14.26
C LEU A 117 -4.10 -4.21 13.47
N PHE A 118 -3.86 -2.91 13.65
CA PHE A 118 -2.74 -2.22 12.99
C PHE A 118 -1.40 -2.76 13.47
N ASP A 119 -1.25 -3.04 14.77
CA ASP A 119 -0.04 -3.65 15.32
C ASP A 119 0.18 -5.07 14.78
N ASP A 120 -0.86 -5.92 14.77
CA ASP A 120 -0.82 -7.27 14.22
C ASP A 120 -0.42 -7.26 12.72
N MET A 121 -0.91 -6.29 11.94
CA MET A 121 -0.54 -6.13 10.53
C MET A 121 0.89 -5.61 10.39
N ALA A 122 1.30 -4.63 11.17
CA ALA A 122 2.69 -4.15 11.19
C ALA A 122 3.68 -5.28 11.50
N ASP A 123 3.37 -6.12 12.50
CA ASP A 123 4.16 -7.28 12.87
C ASP A 123 4.18 -8.35 11.76
N TYR A 124 3.04 -8.56 11.08
CA TYR A 124 2.97 -9.49 9.95
C TYR A 124 3.92 -9.10 8.80
N PHE A 125 4.06 -7.81 8.49
CA PHE A 125 4.92 -7.34 7.40
C PHE A 125 6.40 -7.19 7.79
N SER A 126 6.70 -6.89 9.06
CA SER A 126 8.07 -6.65 9.53
C SER A 126 8.77 -7.86 10.13
N SER A 127 8.04 -8.77 10.78
CA SER A 127 8.65 -9.87 11.52
C SER A 127 9.38 -10.85 10.58
N SER A 128 10.60 -11.23 10.97
CA SER A 128 11.42 -12.21 10.26
C SER A 128 10.83 -13.63 10.32
N SER A 129 10.00 -13.92 11.32
CA SER A 129 9.32 -15.22 11.49
C SER A 129 7.94 -15.27 10.80
N SER A 130 7.54 -14.19 10.12
CA SER A 130 6.24 -14.13 9.43
C SER A 130 6.22 -15.02 8.18
N SER A 131 5.09 -15.66 7.91
CA SER A 131 4.86 -16.40 6.66
C SER A 131 5.01 -15.51 5.43
N TYR A 132 4.80 -14.19 5.59
CA TYR A 132 5.07 -13.18 4.59
C TYR A 132 6.50 -13.26 4.03
N GLN A 133 7.49 -13.57 4.86
CA GLN A 133 8.90 -13.58 4.43
C GLN A 133 9.21 -14.65 3.40
N VAL A 134 8.44 -15.74 3.40
CA VAL A 134 8.58 -16.88 2.48
C VAL A 134 8.06 -16.55 1.08
N TYR A 135 7.21 -15.52 0.93
CA TYR A 135 6.65 -15.16 -0.37
C TYR A 135 7.69 -14.59 -1.34
N ASN A 136 7.44 -14.81 -2.63
CA ASN A 136 8.21 -14.17 -3.70
C ASN A 136 7.91 -12.66 -3.77
N SER A 137 8.75 -11.93 -4.51
CA SER A 137 8.65 -10.46 -4.60
C SER A 137 7.29 -9.96 -5.13
N ASP A 138 6.69 -10.67 -6.08
CA ASP A 138 5.42 -10.26 -6.69
C ASP A 138 4.26 -10.37 -5.70
N ILE A 139 4.19 -11.47 -4.95
CA ILE A 139 3.18 -11.66 -3.90
C ILE A 139 3.37 -10.64 -2.78
N LYS A 140 4.64 -10.39 -2.38
CA LYS A 140 4.95 -9.37 -1.38
C LYS A 140 4.48 -7.98 -1.82
N SER A 141 4.79 -7.60 -3.07
CA SER A 141 4.36 -6.33 -3.65
C SER A 141 2.84 -6.22 -3.73
N LEU A 142 2.14 -7.29 -4.14
CA LEU A 142 0.67 -7.32 -4.20
C LEU A 142 0.02 -7.06 -2.83
N LEU A 143 0.55 -7.70 -1.77
CA LEU A 143 0.08 -7.50 -0.40
C LEU A 143 0.33 -6.07 0.08
N ARG A 144 1.54 -5.53 -0.13
CA ARG A 144 1.88 -4.15 0.25
C ARG A 144 1.06 -3.12 -0.52
N VAL A 145 0.85 -3.30 -1.83
CA VAL A 145 -0.07 -2.48 -2.63
C VAL A 145 -1.48 -2.48 -2.05
N SER A 146 -1.99 -3.65 -1.68
CA SER A 146 -3.33 -3.77 -1.10
C SER A 146 -3.42 -3.08 0.25
N PHE A 147 -2.35 -3.17 1.06
CA PHE A 147 -2.27 -2.51 2.35
C PHE A 147 -2.16 -0.98 2.21
N TRP A 148 -1.33 -0.46 1.30
CA TRP A 148 -1.26 0.96 0.97
C TRP A 148 -2.63 1.53 0.59
N LYS A 149 -3.37 0.84 -0.28
CA LYS A 149 -4.75 1.23 -0.65
C LYS A 149 -5.70 1.25 0.54
N GLY A 150 -5.57 0.27 1.43
CA GLY A 150 -6.33 0.20 2.67
C GLY A 150 -6.05 1.41 3.55
N LEU A 151 -4.77 1.69 3.82
CA LEU A 151 -4.31 2.81 4.65
C LEU A 151 -4.70 4.17 4.06
N HIS A 152 -4.61 4.34 2.75
CA HIS A 152 -5.05 5.56 2.07
C HIS A 152 -6.53 5.84 2.36
N LYS A 153 -7.41 4.84 2.22
CA LYS A 153 -8.83 4.98 2.57
C LYS A 153 -9.04 5.20 4.06
N CYS A 154 -8.22 4.58 4.91
CA CYS A 154 -8.26 4.83 6.35
C CYS A 154 -7.98 6.32 6.65
N LEU A 155 -7.00 6.94 5.97
CA LEU A 155 -6.70 8.36 6.11
C LEU A 155 -7.85 9.25 5.61
N GLU A 156 -8.48 8.91 4.49
CA GLU A 156 -9.64 9.65 4.00
C GLU A 156 -10.80 9.63 5.01
N GLU A 157 -11.10 8.46 5.59
CA GLU A 157 -12.14 8.35 6.63
C GLU A 157 -11.72 9.02 7.95
N ALA A 158 -10.44 8.91 8.36
CA ALA A 158 -9.88 9.56 9.55
C ALA A 158 -9.89 11.10 9.46
N SER A 159 -9.80 11.66 8.26
CA SER A 159 -9.91 13.11 8.08
C SER A 159 -11.32 13.63 8.41
N THR A 160 -12.32 12.74 8.41
CA THR A 160 -13.72 13.05 8.67
C THR A 160 -14.20 12.65 10.07
N GLU A 161 -13.56 11.67 10.71
CA GLU A 161 -13.96 11.08 12.00
C GLU A 161 -12.75 11.00 12.96
N SER A 162 -12.99 11.19 14.26
CA SER A 162 -12.02 11.38 15.36
C SER A 162 -10.57 10.84 15.19
N LEU A 163 -9.60 11.65 15.61
CA LEU A 163 -8.13 11.49 15.47
C LEU A 163 -7.49 10.24 16.14
N GLU A 164 -8.25 9.39 16.83
CA GLU A 164 -7.72 8.45 17.84
C GLU A 164 -6.80 7.34 17.29
N TYR A 165 -6.86 7.03 16.01
CA TYR A 165 -6.10 5.93 15.37
C TYR A 165 -5.16 6.41 14.25
N VAL A 166 -5.01 7.73 14.05
CA VAL A 166 -4.12 8.28 13.00
C VAL A 166 -2.66 7.86 13.23
N THR A 167 -2.22 7.84 14.49
CA THR A 167 -0.85 7.41 14.86
C THR A 167 -0.58 5.94 14.53
N ASN A 168 -1.59 5.06 14.66
CA ASN A 168 -1.46 3.65 14.26
C ASN A 168 -1.36 3.50 12.73
N ILE A 169 -2.16 4.26 11.98
CA ILE A 169 -2.09 4.31 10.51
C ILE A 169 -0.69 4.80 10.08
N GLU A 170 -0.21 5.90 10.66
CA GLU A 170 1.12 6.47 10.44
C GLU A 170 2.24 5.45 10.73
N LYS A 171 2.13 4.68 11.83
CA LYS A 171 3.08 3.60 12.15
C LYS A 171 3.11 2.52 11.06
N CYS A 172 1.96 2.09 10.55
CA CYS A 172 1.89 1.13 9.45
C CYS A 172 2.47 1.70 8.16
N MET A 173 2.18 2.96 7.83
CA MET A 173 2.72 3.63 6.65
C MET A 173 4.23 3.77 6.71
N TYR A 174 4.78 4.17 7.86
CA TYR A 174 6.22 4.24 8.09
C TYR A 174 6.88 2.88 7.84
N LEU A 175 6.32 1.82 8.42
CA LEU A 175 6.80 0.46 8.25
C LEU A 175 6.79 0.02 6.79
N LEU A 176 5.68 0.23 6.07
CA LEU A 176 5.63 -0.08 4.65
C LEU A 176 6.64 0.71 3.84
N PHE A 177 6.82 2.01 4.11
CA PHE A 177 7.78 2.86 3.42
C PHE A 177 9.23 2.38 3.61
N THR A 178 9.58 1.95 4.83
CA THR A 178 10.91 1.36 5.08
C THR A 178 11.12 0.05 4.31
N THR A 179 10.07 -0.74 4.06
CA THR A 179 10.14 -1.98 3.27
C THR A 179 9.99 -1.79 1.76
N LEU A 180 9.72 -0.57 1.30
CA LEU A 180 9.50 -0.26 -0.11
C LEU A 180 10.78 -0.54 -0.92
N PRO A 181 10.71 -1.32 -2.02
CA PRO A 181 11.88 -1.60 -2.84
C PRO A 181 12.36 -0.31 -3.52
N ALA A 182 13.68 -0.14 -3.61
CA ALA A 182 14.24 0.94 -4.41
C ALA A 182 13.77 0.81 -5.87
N LEU A 183 13.37 1.93 -6.48
CA LEU A 183 13.22 1.96 -7.93
C LEU A 183 14.63 1.88 -8.50
N HIS A 184 14.96 0.79 -9.17
CA HIS A 184 16.20 0.66 -9.91
C HIS A 184 15.84 0.32 -11.34
N SER A 185 16.05 1.25 -12.27
CA SER A 185 16.04 1.04 -13.72
C SER A 185 17.17 0.08 -14.13
N ASP A 186 17.05 -1.19 -13.76
CA ASP A 186 17.90 -2.23 -14.32
C ASP A 186 17.15 -2.84 -15.52
N ALA A 187 17.65 -2.64 -16.73
CA ALA A 187 16.97 -2.98 -18.00
C ALA A 187 16.64 -4.48 -18.19
N ARG A 188 16.99 -5.33 -17.23
CA ARG A 188 16.94 -6.80 -17.32
C ARG A 188 15.64 -7.45 -16.83
N SER A 189 14.71 -6.73 -16.18
CA SER A 189 13.53 -7.37 -15.56
C SER A 189 12.21 -6.59 -15.70
N LYS A 190 11.57 -6.66 -16.88
CA LYS A 190 10.32 -5.93 -17.20
C LYS A 190 9.14 -6.19 -16.24
N THR A 191 9.04 -7.38 -15.64
CA THR A 191 7.93 -7.75 -14.73
C THR A 191 8.11 -7.19 -13.31
N PHE A 192 9.33 -7.20 -12.78
CA PHE A 192 9.62 -6.58 -11.48
C PHE A 192 9.36 -5.07 -11.50
N HIS A 193 9.63 -4.43 -12.65
CA HIS A 193 9.38 -3.00 -12.88
C HIS A 193 7.91 -2.59 -12.80
N ALA A 194 6.99 -3.41 -13.33
CA ALA A 194 5.58 -3.05 -13.35
C ALA A 194 4.96 -3.08 -11.93
N ASN A 195 5.34 -4.06 -11.12
CA ASN A 195 4.85 -4.20 -9.75
C ASN A 195 5.45 -3.13 -8.84
N SER A 196 6.75 -2.85 -8.96
CA SER A 196 7.41 -1.78 -8.20
C SER A 196 6.84 -0.40 -8.55
N ALA A 197 6.64 -0.09 -9.85
CA ALA A 197 6.06 1.17 -10.27
C ALA A 197 4.65 1.39 -9.72
N LYS A 198 3.82 0.33 -9.72
CA LYS A 198 2.50 0.36 -9.11
C LYS A 198 2.60 0.60 -7.61
N GLU A 199 3.42 -0.16 -6.90
CA GLU A 199 3.60 0.00 -5.46
C GLU A 199 4.07 1.41 -5.06
N TRP A 200 5.00 1.97 -5.83
CA TRP A 200 5.43 3.35 -5.66
C TRP A 200 4.29 4.34 -5.90
N SER A 201 3.48 4.16 -6.94
CA SER A 201 2.35 5.05 -7.23
C SER A 201 1.36 5.10 -6.05
N GLU A 202 1.00 3.93 -5.54
CA GLU A 202 0.08 3.80 -4.39
C GLU A 202 0.70 4.34 -3.10
N THR A 203 2.01 4.18 -2.92
CA THR A 203 2.75 4.76 -1.79
C THR A 203 2.69 6.28 -1.82
N ILE A 204 3.01 6.90 -2.98
CA ILE A 204 3.03 8.36 -3.15
C ILE A 204 1.63 8.95 -2.98
N GLU A 205 0.61 8.31 -3.53
CA GLU A 205 -0.79 8.71 -3.35
C GLU A 205 -1.23 8.63 -1.87
N CYS A 206 -0.80 7.59 -1.15
CA CYS A 206 -1.10 7.45 0.29
C CYS A 206 -0.39 8.48 1.15
N ILE A 207 0.94 8.59 1.07
CA ILE A 207 1.71 9.52 1.92
C ILE A 207 1.44 10.98 1.56
N GLY A 208 1.05 11.26 0.31
CA GLY A 208 0.64 12.60 -0.14
C GLY A 208 -0.65 13.13 0.50
N LYS A 209 -1.39 12.28 1.22
CA LYS A 209 -2.56 12.65 2.04
C LYS A 209 -2.25 12.72 3.54
N ALA A 210 -1.05 12.32 3.96
CA ALA A 210 -0.67 12.30 5.37
C ALA A 210 -0.48 13.72 5.93
N PRO A 211 -0.57 13.91 7.26
CA PRO A 211 -0.26 15.19 7.90
C PRO A 211 1.14 15.71 7.54
N HIS A 212 1.26 17.02 7.25
CA HIS A 212 2.52 17.62 6.78
C HIS A 212 3.69 17.47 7.75
N ASN A 213 3.44 17.51 9.06
CA ASN A 213 4.45 17.29 10.09
C ASN A 213 5.00 15.86 10.01
N TRP A 214 4.13 14.86 9.96
CA TRP A 214 4.55 13.46 9.83
C TRP A 214 5.30 13.22 8.53
N LEU A 215 4.81 13.77 7.42
CA LEU A 215 5.45 13.63 6.10
C LEU A 215 6.85 14.24 6.06
N ARG A 216 7.03 15.40 6.71
CA ARG A 216 8.36 16.03 6.85
C ARG A 216 9.32 15.13 7.61
N ASP A 217 8.87 14.56 8.72
CA ASP A 217 9.70 13.72 9.59
C ASP A 217 10.04 12.37 8.91
N LEU A 218 9.11 11.79 8.13
CA LEU A 218 9.37 10.59 7.31
C LEU A 218 10.47 10.82 6.26
N LEU A 219 10.42 11.98 5.59
CA LEU A 219 11.23 12.30 4.40
C LEU A 219 12.50 13.09 4.73
N GLU A 220 12.84 13.24 6.00
CA GLU A 220 14.07 13.89 6.44
C GLU A 220 15.30 13.12 5.92
N ILE A 221 16.22 13.85 5.28
CA ILE A 221 17.43 13.28 4.68
C ILE A 221 18.58 13.42 5.69
N PRO A 222 19.13 12.31 6.23
CA PRO A 222 20.26 12.37 7.15
C PRO A 222 21.53 12.81 6.41
N GLU A 223 22.25 13.81 6.95
CA GLU A 223 23.44 14.40 6.33
C GLU A 223 24.58 13.39 6.08
N MET A 224 24.72 12.37 6.94
CA MET A 224 25.80 11.36 6.81
C MET A 224 25.55 10.29 5.74
N GLY A 225 24.31 10.12 5.26
CA GLY A 225 23.95 9.04 4.33
C GLY A 225 24.43 9.25 2.88
N ILE A 226 24.92 10.45 2.55
CA ILE A 226 25.35 10.83 1.19
C ILE A 226 26.80 10.38 0.92
N VAL A 227 27.60 10.15 1.97
CA VAL A 227 29.07 9.96 1.88
C VAL A 227 29.50 8.49 1.90
N GLN A 228 28.67 7.57 2.42
CA GLN A 228 29.03 6.16 2.57
C GLN A 228 28.06 5.26 1.79
N GLY A 229 28.58 4.61 0.73
CA GLY A 229 27.84 3.61 -0.01
C GLY A 229 27.37 2.46 0.90
N GLY A 230 26.11 2.04 0.76
CA GLY A 230 25.50 1.00 1.61
C GLY A 230 23.97 1.08 1.67
N SER A 231 23.37 0.47 2.71
CA SER A 231 21.92 0.54 2.96
C SER A 231 21.42 1.96 3.24
N GLN A 232 22.26 2.81 3.86
CA GLN A 232 21.94 4.22 4.12
C GLN A 232 21.78 5.03 2.83
N PHE A 233 22.56 4.72 1.80
CA PHE A 233 22.45 5.36 0.49
C PHE A 233 21.08 5.09 -0.17
N HIS A 234 20.63 3.84 -0.15
CA HIS A 234 19.33 3.45 -0.73
C HIS A 234 18.16 4.14 -0.02
N GLU A 235 18.24 4.29 1.31
CA GLU A 235 17.26 5.05 2.09
C GLU A 235 17.24 6.53 1.73
N VAL A 236 18.41 7.16 1.53
CA VAL A 236 18.51 8.55 1.08
C VAL A 236 17.88 8.73 -0.31
N VAL A 237 18.26 7.88 -1.28
CA VAL A 237 17.70 7.93 -2.64
C VAL A 237 16.19 7.74 -2.62
N LYS A 238 15.67 6.77 -1.86
CA LYS A 238 14.24 6.51 -1.70
C LYS A 238 13.49 7.73 -1.16
N ARG A 239 14.03 8.43 -0.14
CA ARG A 239 13.43 9.66 0.40
C ARG A 239 13.46 10.81 -0.60
N ILE A 240 14.57 11.00 -1.31
CA ILE A 240 14.67 12.00 -2.39
C ILE A 240 13.61 11.69 -3.46
N GLN A 241 13.55 10.45 -3.92
CA GLN A 241 12.59 10.01 -4.92
C GLN A 241 11.16 10.28 -4.48
N ALA A 242 10.80 9.90 -3.24
CA ALA A 242 9.47 10.15 -2.71
C ALA A 242 9.13 11.65 -2.70
N ARG A 243 10.07 12.52 -2.29
CA ARG A 243 9.85 13.98 -2.33
C ARG A 243 9.65 14.50 -3.74
N VAL A 244 10.46 14.07 -4.71
CA VAL A 244 10.29 14.47 -6.12
C VAL A 244 8.92 14.04 -6.65
N ARG A 245 8.48 12.81 -6.36
CA ARG A 245 7.17 12.31 -6.79
C ARG A 245 6.00 13.01 -6.10
N LEU A 246 6.16 13.41 -4.84
CA LEU A 246 5.16 14.22 -4.13
C LEU A 246 5.02 15.63 -4.70
N VAL A 247 6.12 16.21 -5.20
CA VAL A 247 6.06 17.46 -5.98
C VAL A 247 5.33 17.23 -7.32
N MET A 248 5.60 16.11 -8.02
CA MET A 248 4.91 15.78 -9.28
C MET A 248 3.38 15.73 -9.13
N ILE A 249 2.86 15.15 -8.05
CA ILE A 249 1.41 15.07 -7.81
C ILE A 249 0.84 16.31 -7.11
N GLY A 250 1.67 17.32 -6.84
CA GLY A 250 1.25 18.58 -6.22
C GLY A 250 0.98 18.51 -4.71
N SER A 251 1.35 17.42 -4.03
CA SER A 251 1.21 17.30 -2.56
C SER A 251 2.20 18.17 -1.78
N ILE A 252 3.33 18.53 -2.39
CA ILE A 252 4.38 19.38 -1.81
C ILE A 252 4.76 20.46 -2.83
N PRO A 253 5.07 21.71 -2.41
CA PRO A 253 5.44 22.77 -3.34
C PRO A 253 6.77 22.52 -4.06
N LEU A 254 6.89 23.06 -5.28
CA LEU A 254 8.11 22.99 -6.10
C LEU A 254 9.37 23.53 -5.41
N THR A 255 9.21 24.43 -4.43
CA THR A 255 10.31 24.93 -3.62
C THR A 255 11.05 23.83 -2.85
N ASP A 256 10.38 22.75 -2.47
CA ASP A 256 11.02 21.62 -1.80
C ASP A 256 11.93 20.83 -2.74
N LEU A 257 11.66 20.83 -4.04
CA LEU A 257 12.60 20.29 -5.03
C LEU A 257 13.89 21.11 -5.06
N GLY A 258 13.79 22.44 -4.91
CA GLY A 258 14.95 23.32 -4.82
C GLY A 258 15.89 22.97 -3.65
N LYS A 259 15.33 22.59 -2.51
CA LYS A 259 16.11 22.18 -1.32
C LYS A 259 16.87 20.85 -1.52
N LEU A 260 16.47 20.05 -2.51
CA LEU A 260 17.08 18.75 -2.79
C LEU A 260 18.22 18.81 -3.81
N ARG A 261 18.41 19.95 -4.50
CA ARG A 261 19.39 20.12 -5.59
C ARG A 261 20.76 19.58 -5.24
N THR A 262 21.33 20.09 -4.15
CA THR A 262 22.68 19.73 -3.71
C THR A 262 22.78 18.24 -3.39
N SER A 263 21.79 17.67 -2.70
CA SER A 263 21.77 16.24 -2.37
C SER A 263 21.68 15.36 -3.61
N ILE A 264 20.85 15.73 -4.60
CA ILE A 264 20.71 14.99 -5.87
C ILE A 264 22.02 15.02 -6.67
N LEU A 265 22.61 16.20 -6.84
CA LEU A 265 23.78 16.42 -7.68
C LEU A 265 25.11 15.99 -7.02
N HIS A 266 25.09 15.67 -5.71
CA HIS A 266 26.22 15.09 -4.99
C HIS A 266 26.21 13.55 -4.99
N ILE A 267 25.29 12.92 -5.71
CA ILE A 267 25.20 11.47 -5.85
C ILE A 267 25.70 11.07 -7.25
N LYS A 268 26.41 9.93 -7.37
CA LYS A 268 26.81 9.38 -8.67
C LYS A 268 25.56 9.04 -9.53
N SER A 269 25.57 9.45 -10.79
CA SER A 269 24.47 9.27 -11.77
C SER A 269 23.83 7.88 -11.78
N ASP A 270 24.65 6.82 -11.79
CA ASP A 270 24.16 5.43 -11.86
C ASP A 270 23.24 5.07 -10.68
N GLY A 271 23.42 5.72 -9.52
CA GLY A 271 22.64 5.49 -8.31
C GLY A 271 21.41 6.40 -8.15
N ILE A 272 21.21 7.37 -9.06
CA ILE A 272 20.16 8.40 -8.94
C ILE A 272 19.41 8.66 -10.26
N TRP A 273 19.69 7.88 -11.31
CA TRP A 273 19.13 8.09 -12.65
C TRP A 273 17.60 8.17 -12.67
N ASP A 274 16.91 7.25 -11.99
CA ASP A 274 15.44 7.25 -11.90
C ASP A 274 14.90 8.54 -11.26
N VAL A 275 15.62 9.08 -10.28
CA VAL A 275 15.28 10.35 -9.65
C VAL A 275 15.52 11.50 -10.60
N LEU A 276 16.61 11.51 -11.37
CA LEU A 276 16.87 12.55 -12.37
C LEU A 276 15.78 12.59 -13.44
N VAL A 277 15.29 11.44 -13.90
CA VAL A 277 14.16 11.34 -14.84
C VAL A 277 12.89 11.96 -14.23
N ASP A 278 12.58 11.63 -12.98
CA ASP A 278 11.45 12.22 -12.26
C ASP A 278 11.62 13.74 -12.08
N VAL A 279 12.83 14.22 -11.76
CA VAL A 279 13.16 15.65 -11.60
C VAL A 279 12.96 16.40 -12.92
N VAL A 280 13.46 15.87 -14.04
CA VAL A 280 13.28 16.46 -15.36
C VAL A 280 11.79 16.56 -15.70
N SER A 281 11.01 15.52 -15.38
CA SER A 281 9.56 15.52 -15.60
C SER A 281 8.86 16.64 -14.81
N VAL A 282 9.23 16.86 -13.54
CA VAL A 282 8.74 18.01 -12.74
C VAL A 282 9.14 19.33 -13.39
N LEU A 283 10.41 19.46 -13.77
CA LEU A 283 10.94 20.71 -14.30
C LEU A 283 10.37 21.03 -15.68
N GLN A 284 10.02 20.06 -16.51
CA GLN A 284 9.40 20.28 -17.82
C GLN A 284 8.09 21.07 -17.71
N GLU A 285 7.31 20.82 -16.67
CA GLU A 285 6.04 21.52 -16.39
C GLU A 285 6.24 22.86 -15.65
N ALA A 286 7.46 23.14 -15.16
CA ALA A 286 7.75 24.37 -14.41
C ALA A 286 7.90 25.62 -15.29
N GLU A 287 7.77 26.80 -14.67
CA GLU A 287 8.01 28.08 -15.32
C GLU A 287 9.45 28.21 -15.85
N GLY A 288 9.61 28.99 -16.93
CA GLY A 288 10.92 29.23 -17.55
C GLY A 288 11.94 29.89 -16.62
N SER A 289 11.48 30.68 -15.64
CA SER A 289 12.31 31.28 -14.59
C SER A 289 12.93 30.20 -13.69
N VAL A 290 12.12 29.25 -13.22
CA VAL A 290 12.54 28.14 -12.36
C VAL A 290 13.51 27.21 -13.09
N LYS A 291 13.23 26.91 -14.37
CA LYS A 291 14.13 26.12 -15.23
C LYS A 291 15.51 26.76 -15.35
N ARG A 292 15.56 28.07 -15.60
CA ARG A 292 16.83 28.82 -15.70
C ARG A 292 17.59 28.84 -14.38
N GLN A 293 16.89 29.09 -13.28
CA GLN A 293 17.53 29.07 -11.95
C GLN A 293 18.11 27.69 -11.64
N TRP A 294 17.37 26.62 -11.94
CA TRP A 294 17.85 25.25 -11.75
C TRP A 294 19.16 24.99 -12.50
N LEU A 295 19.25 25.42 -13.77
CA LEU A 295 20.46 25.26 -14.57
C LEU A 295 21.64 26.04 -14.00
N MET A 296 21.43 27.29 -13.58
CA MET A 296 22.49 28.12 -12.98
C MET A 296 23.02 27.50 -11.69
N ASP A 297 22.13 27.05 -10.81
CA ASP A 297 22.51 26.39 -9.56
C ASP A 297 23.23 25.06 -9.82
N ALA A 298 22.79 24.30 -10.82
CA ALA A 298 23.42 23.04 -11.19
C ALA A 298 24.87 23.25 -11.66
N VAL A 299 25.11 24.31 -12.45
CA VAL A 299 26.46 24.71 -12.88
C VAL A 299 27.32 25.12 -11.69
N GLU A 300 26.78 25.87 -10.73
CA GLU A 300 27.50 26.24 -9.50
C GLU A 300 27.89 24.99 -8.69
N ILE A 301 26.95 24.05 -8.51
CA ILE A 301 27.19 22.80 -7.81
C ILE A 301 28.21 21.92 -8.54
N CYS A 302 28.29 21.98 -9.87
CA CYS A 302 29.28 21.26 -10.68
C CYS A 302 30.73 21.53 -10.26
N PHE A 303 31.02 22.74 -9.74
CA PHE A 303 32.36 23.11 -9.29
C PHE A 303 32.72 22.58 -7.90
N ILE A 304 31.73 22.09 -7.14
CA ILE A 304 31.90 21.69 -5.73
C ILE A 304 31.61 20.18 -5.53
N THR A 305 30.79 19.58 -6.41
CA THR A 305 30.43 18.17 -6.32
C THR A 305 31.59 17.23 -6.70
N ASN A 306 31.64 16.08 -6.02
CA ASN A 306 32.56 14.99 -6.37
C ASN A 306 32.13 14.25 -7.65
N TYR A 307 30.91 14.50 -8.15
CA TYR A 307 30.31 13.83 -9.31
C TYR A 307 29.80 14.83 -10.35
N PRO A 308 30.67 15.61 -10.99
CA PRO A 308 30.26 16.59 -11.99
C PRO A 308 29.51 15.96 -13.17
N SER A 309 29.76 14.67 -13.46
CA SER A 309 29.02 13.91 -14.48
C SER A 309 27.51 13.84 -14.21
N THR A 310 27.07 13.82 -12.96
CA THR A 310 25.64 13.78 -12.60
C THR A 310 24.92 15.08 -12.97
N VAL A 311 25.64 16.20 -12.97
CA VAL A 311 25.08 17.50 -13.38
C VAL A 311 24.76 17.53 -14.88
N TRP A 312 25.54 16.79 -15.68
CA TRP A 312 25.42 16.76 -17.14
C TRP A 312 24.66 15.54 -17.69
N ALA A 313 24.17 14.68 -16.80
CA ALA A 313 23.43 13.47 -17.12
C ALA A 313 21.94 13.78 -17.33
#